data_AF-A0A3N7D1L3-F1
#
_entry.id   AF-A0A3N7D1L3-F1
#
_cell.length_a   1.000
_cell.length_b   1.000
_cell.length_c   1.000
_cell.angle_alpha   90.00
_cell.angle_beta   90.00
_cell.angle_gamma   90.00
#
_symmetry.space_group_name_H-M   'P 1'
#
loop_
_entity.id
_entity.type
_entity.pdbx_description
1 polymer ?
#
loop_
_entity_poly.entity_id
_entity_poly.type
_entity_poly.pdbx_seq_one_letter_code
_entity_poly.pdbx_strand_id
1 'polypeptide(L)'
;MAATTITDWFIPEDIRQSPELAIPARTTVGVGLLAGCIAPLFSIEYFMLGHSAMGIGIALGGLGLLLGTLLLRLTGAVRFCAEFITSCMFVMVCWMVYVNGGIMSTSVVWFASIPFTAIFVSTRRSGWTWMVLTIMAIAVFYLLSADPGALPAVPIAREEIPKLQAKSLIGLSIVVLTLAMAFDKAKVKSLERLEGARAESEHASRAMREMMEQVARSIQAASSASRDIADSTGLMAQTMAEQRSRAEDMMVVAQQMAVVTGQNAAQSDSATRLAQTAGNAASSGGQVMDQAVLQLGRAGEVISHAASKLEDLGQRSAEVNGIVQLIRDIADQTNLLALNAAIEAARAGEMGRGFAVVADEVRKLAERTQNATLDIGNKISLIVDGTNQAIVAMRDGNDQMQAGRNNAREAQQNLQGIIHETRQLAGLLEQVAQAENSQNHGFAQFAGDITAVGESTRSLSTETRSIADAIKRLDQLLDELGRSSRAQHAS
;
A
#
# COMPACT_ATOMS: atom_id res chain seq x y z
N MET A 1 -72.69 5.07 22.56
CA MET A 1 -72.22 3.98 21.68
C MET A 1 -73.33 3.06 21.17
N ALA A 2 -74.57 3.11 21.72
CA ALA A 2 -75.67 2.22 21.31
C ALA A 2 -76.57 2.72 20.15
N ALA A 3 -76.52 4.00 19.76
CA ALA A 3 -77.35 4.55 18.67
C ALA A 3 -76.75 4.35 17.26
N THR A 4 -75.42 4.20 17.15
CA THR A 4 -74.71 3.95 15.89
C THR A 4 -75.04 2.56 15.30
N THR A 5 -75.45 1.61 16.14
CA THR A 5 -75.76 0.24 15.76
C THR A 5 -77.06 0.08 14.98
N ILE A 6 -78.05 0.96 15.19
CA ILE A 6 -79.36 0.87 14.52
C ILE A 6 -79.31 1.51 13.13
N THR A 7 -78.69 2.70 13.01
CA THR A 7 -78.57 3.39 11.71
C THR A 7 -77.68 2.62 10.73
N ASP A 8 -76.64 1.95 11.23
CA ASP A 8 -75.70 1.20 10.39
C ASP A 8 -76.34 -0.05 9.75
N TRP A 9 -77.45 -0.56 10.29
CA TRP A 9 -78.21 -1.66 9.67
C TRP A 9 -78.85 -1.24 8.34
N PHE A 10 -79.24 0.03 8.20
CA PHE A 10 -79.87 0.53 6.97
C PHE A 10 -78.86 0.93 5.89
N ILE A 11 -77.56 0.86 6.16
CA ILE A 11 -76.51 1.33 5.26
C ILE A 11 -75.70 0.12 4.77
N PRO A 12 -75.64 -0.10 3.45
CA PRO A 12 -74.80 -1.13 2.83
C PRO A 12 -73.32 -1.04 3.25
N GLU A 13 -72.63 -2.17 3.28
CA GLU A 13 -71.28 -2.29 3.83
C GLU A 13 -70.21 -1.54 3.02
N ASP A 14 -70.35 -1.55 1.70
CA ASP A 14 -69.56 -0.77 0.73
C ASP A 14 -69.66 0.75 0.97
N ILE A 15 -70.84 1.23 1.34
CA ILE A 15 -71.08 2.65 1.64
C ILE A 15 -70.56 3.01 3.03
N ARG A 16 -70.66 2.09 4.01
CA ARG A 16 -70.10 2.28 5.36
C ARG A 16 -68.58 2.41 5.35
N GLN A 17 -67.90 1.73 4.43
CA GLN A 17 -66.44 1.79 4.28
C GLN A 17 -65.97 3.02 3.50
N SER A 18 -66.83 3.60 2.67
CA SER A 18 -66.54 4.79 1.87
C SER A 18 -66.52 6.06 2.73
N PRO A 19 -65.35 6.71 2.96
CA PRO A 19 -65.24 7.84 3.88
C PRO A 19 -66.11 9.04 3.49
N GLU A 20 -66.33 9.23 2.19
CA GLU A 20 -67.11 10.35 1.63
C GLU A 20 -68.62 10.11 1.69
N LEU A 21 -69.08 8.86 1.59
CA LEU A 21 -70.50 8.50 1.50
C LEU A 21 -71.09 8.05 2.83
N ALA A 22 -70.26 7.57 3.76
CA ALA A 22 -70.71 7.06 5.06
C ALA A 22 -71.38 8.13 5.92
N ILE A 23 -70.89 9.38 5.88
CA ILE A 23 -71.45 10.47 6.68
C ILE A 23 -72.82 10.90 6.13
N PRO A 24 -72.97 11.24 4.83
CA PRO A 24 -74.28 11.52 4.25
C PRO A 24 -75.27 10.37 4.46
N ALA A 25 -74.86 9.12 4.24
CA ALA A 25 -75.73 7.96 4.44
C ALA A 25 -76.26 7.83 5.87
N ARG A 26 -75.41 8.04 6.88
CA ARG A 26 -75.82 8.02 8.30
C ARG A 26 -76.76 9.16 8.65
N THR A 27 -76.52 10.35 8.11
CA THR A 27 -77.41 11.50 8.30
C THR A 27 -78.76 11.27 7.64
N THR A 28 -78.79 10.72 6.42
CA THR A 28 -80.01 10.34 5.69
C THR A 28 -80.87 9.36 6.45
N VAL A 29 -80.27 8.27 6.94
CA VAL A 29 -80.98 7.27 7.75
C VAL A 29 -81.41 7.85 9.09
N GLY A 30 -80.56 8.62 9.75
CA GLY A 30 -80.86 9.23 11.04
C GLY A 30 -82.07 10.15 10.96
N VAL A 31 -82.14 11.02 9.96
CA VAL A 31 -83.28 11.92 9.75
C VAL A 31 -84.54 11.14 9.38
N GLY A 32 -84.45 10.19 8.46
CA GLY A 32 -85.61 9.40 8.02
C GLY A 32 -86.21 8.54 9.13
N LEU A 33 -85.37 7.91 9.97
CA LEU A 33 -85.83 7.14 11.13
C LEU A 33 -86.42 8.06 12.20
N LEU A 34 -85.75 9.17 12.53
CA LEU A 34 -86.21 10.07 13.58
C LEU A 34 -87.55 10.71 13.21
N ALA A 35 -87.66 11.29 12.02
CA ALA A 35 -88.89 11.91 11.55
C ALA A 35 -89.99 10.86 11.28
N GLY A 36 -89.63 9.70 10.73
CA GLY A 36 -90.54 8.58 10.48
C GLY A 36 -91.11 7.95 11.75
N CYS A 37 -90.34 7.86 12.84
CA CYS A 37 -90.81 7.37 14.13
C CYS A 37 -91.62 8.40 14.92
N ILE A 38 -91.33 9.69 14.73
CA ILE A 38 -92.09 10.79 15.38
C ILE A 38 -93.44 11.00 14.71
N ALA A 39 -93.54 10.84 13.39
CA ALA A 39 -94.77 11.08 12.63
C ALA A 39 -96.01 10.30 13.15
N PRO A 40 -95.95 9.01 13.52
CA PRO A 40 -97.08 8.29 14.12
C PRO A 40 -97.62 8.92 15.41
N LEU A 41 -96.76 9.49 16.26
CA LEU A 41 -97.19 10.15 17.49
C LEU A 41 -98.06 11.37 17.18
N PHE A 42 -97.64 12.18 16.22
CA PHE A 42 -98.44 13.31 15.72
C PHE A 42 -99.72 12.83 15.02
N SER A 43 -99.64 11.78 14.22
CA SER A 43 -100.79 11.20 13.51
C SER A 43 -101.91 10.78 14.47
N ILE A 44 -101.57 10.04 15.54
CA ILE A 44 -102.53 9.59 16.58
C ILE A 44 -103.21 10.79 17.24
N GLU A 45 -102.45 11.84 17.55
CA GLU A 45 -103.00 13.05 18.17
C GLU A 45 -104.03 13.74 17.25
N TYR A 46 -103.76 13.86 15.96
CA TYR A 46 -104.73 14.42 15.01
C TYR A 46 -105.97 13.54 14.80
N PHE A 47 -105.85 12.21 14.94
CA PHE A 47 -107.02 11.33 14.98
C PHE A 47 -107.88 11.56 16.23
N MET A 48 -107.26 11.76 17.40
CA MET A 48 -107.98 12.05 18.65
C MET A 48 -108.72 13.39 18.60
N LEU A 49 -108.18 14.36 17.86
CA LEU A 49 -108.80 15.67 17.62
C LEU A 49 -109.90 15.64 16.54
N GLY A 50 -110.28 14.46 16.04
CA GLY A 50 -111.31 14.31 15.00
C GLY A 50 -110.85 14.68 13.59
N HIS A 51 -109.57 15.00 13.40
CA HIS A 51 -108.99 15.42 12.13
C HIS A 51 -108.36 14.24 11.37
N SER A 52 -109.18 13.28 10.95
CA SER A 52 -108.72 12.04 10.30
C SER A 52 -107.84 12.27 9.05
N ALA A 53 -108.17 13.25 8.21
CA ALA A 53 -107.41 13.55 7.00
C ALA A 53 -105.96 14.02 7.26
N MET A 54 -105.69 14.67 8.40
CA MET A 54 -104.34 15.08 8.79
C MET A 54 -103.59 13.93 9.43
N GLY A 55 -104.27 13.14 10.27
CA GLY A 55 -103.72 11.90 10.84
C GLY A 55 -103.23 10.94 9.75
N ILE A 56 -104.05 10.68 8.73
CA ILE A 56 -103.70 9.81 7.59
C ILE A 56 -102.49 10.36 6.83
N GLY A 57 -102.48 11.66 6.52
CA GLY A 57 -101.38 12.27 5.76
C GLY A 57 -100.03 12.21 6.48
N ILE A 58 -100.01 12.43 7.79
CA ILE A 58 -98.79 12.32 8.61
C ILE A 58 -98.35 10.86 8.72
N ALA A 59 -99.27 9.91 8.88
CA ALA A 59 -98.95 8.48 8.93
C ALA A 59 -98.33 7.98 7.61
N LEU A 60 -98.93 8.34 6.47
CA LEU A 60 -98.43 8.00 5.14
C LEU A 60 -97.08 8.66 4.86
N GLY A 61 -96.94 9.94 5.21
CA GLY A 61 -95.67 10.65 5.11
C GLY A 61 -94.57 9.99 5.94
N GLY A 62 -94.85 9.69 7.22
CA GLY A 62 -93.94 8.99 8.12
C GLY A 62 -93.52 7.61 7.63
N LEU A 63 -94.46 6.83 7.07
CA LEU A 63 -94.18 5.55 6.45
C LEU A 63 -93.28 5.71 5.21
N GLY A 64 -93.49 6.76 4.41
CA GLY A 64 -92.61 7.14 3.30
C GLY A 64 -91.18 7.47 3.76
N LEU A 65 -91.02 8.15 4.90
CA LEU A 65 -89.70 8.44 5.47
C LEU A 65 -88.97 7.16 5.91
N LEU A 66 -89.67 6.24 6.58
CA LEU A 66 -89.12 4.94 6.95
C LEU A 66 -88.78 4.10 5.71
N LEU A 67 -89.65 4.11 4.69
CA LEU A 67 -89.39 3.44 3.42
C LEU A 67 -88.14 4.00 2.74
N GLY A 68 -87.93 5.32 2.78
CA GLY A 68 -86.73 5.96 2.27
C GLY A 68 -85.45 5.46 2.96
N THR A 69 -85.50 5.19 4.26
CA THR A 69 -84.35 4.59 4.98
C THR A 69 -84.12 3.12 4.58
N LEU A 70 -85.18 2.36 4.32
CA LEU A 70 -85.09 0.99 3.84
C LEU A 70 -84.58 0.91 2.39
N LEU A 71 -84.99 1.86 1.54
CA LEU A 71 -84.52 1.97 0.16
C LEU A 71 -83.01 2.19 0.10
N LEU A 72 -82.43 2.86 1.10
CA LEU A 72 -80.98 3.04 1.16
C LEU A 72 -80.26 1.70 1.31
N ARG A 73 -80.81 0.78 2.11
CA ARG A 73 -80.28 -0.57 2.27
C ARG A 73 -80.35 -1.39 0.98
N LEU A 74 -81.42 -1.21 0.21
CA LEU A 74 -81.66 -2.01 -1.00
C LEU A 74 -80.90 -1.48 -2.22
N THR A 75 -80.78 -0.16 -2.35
CA THR A 75 -80.25 0.49 -3.56
C THR A 75 -78.82 0.97 -3.43
N GLY A 76 -78.37 1.28 -2.22
CA GLY A 76 -77.09 1.96 -1.99
C GLY A 76 -77.02 3.38 -2.56
N ALA A 77 -78.09 3.91 -3.14
CA ALA A 77 -78.09 5.21 -3.78
C ALA A 77 -78.33 6.33 -2.76
N VAL A 78 -77.29 6.68 -1.98
CA VAL A 78 -77.36 7.66 -0.87
C VAL A 78 -78.09 8.94 -1.25
N ARG A 79 -77.72 9.53 -2.39
CA ARG A 79 -78.31 10.78 -2.86
C ARG A 79 -79.76 10.61 -3.29
N PHE A 80 -80.10 9.51 -3.96
CA PHE A 80 -81.48 9.24 -4.36
C PHE A 80 -82.39 9.09 -3.14
N CYS A 81 -81.98 8.30 -2.15
CA CYS A 81 -82.74 8.11 -0.91
C CYS A 81 -82.87 9.42 -0.12
N ALA A 82 -81.83 10.27 -0.13
CA ALA A 82 -81.88 11.60 0.47
C ALA A 82 -82.94 12.51 -0.15
N GLU A 83 -82.99 12.59 -1.49
CA GLU A 83 -84.00 13.36 -2.21
C GLU A 83 -85.40 12.76 -2.02
N PHE A 84 -85.51 11.43 -1.99
CA PHE A 84 -86.77 10.73 -1.75
C PHE A 84 -87.35 11.07 -0.37
N ILE A 85 -86.56 10.94 0.69
CA ILE A 85 -86.99 11.30 2.06
C ILE A 85 -87.39 12.77 2.13
N THR A 86 -86.58 13.67 1.54
CA THR A 86 -86.89 15.10 1.51
C THR A 86 -88.20 15.38 0.77
N SER A 87 -88.46 14.67 -0.35
CA SER A 87 -89.71 14.79 -1.09
C SER A 87 -90.91 14.29 -0.31
N CYS A 88 -90.77 13.18 0.43
CA CYS A 88 -91.82 12.67 1.32
C CYS A 88 -92.15 13.67 2.43
N MET A 89 -91.13 14.29 3.04
CA MET A 89 -91.34 15.36 4.02
C MET A 89 -92.05 16.55 3.39
N PHE A 90 -91.62 17.00 2.21
CA PHE A 90 -92.21 18.14 1.53
C PHE A 90 -93.69 17.91 1.19
N VAL A 91 -94.02 16.75 0.60
CA VAL A 91 -95.41 16.39 0.27
C VAL A 91 -96.25 16.27 1.53
N MET A 92 -95.72 15.67 2.59
CA MET A 92 -96.38 15.59 3.89
C MET A 92 -96.68 16.98 4.46
N VAL A 93 -95.73 17.91 4.41
CA VAL A 93 -95.93 19.29 4.89
C VAL A 93 -96.96 20.03 4.02
N CYS A 94 -96.88 19.93 2.70
CA CYS A 94 -97.87 20.50 1.79
C CYS A 94 -99.28 19.98 2.10
N TRP A 95 -99.43 18.68 2.34
CA TRP A 95 -100.70 18.08 2.74
C TRP A 95 -101.17 18.62 4.09
N MET A 96 -100.29 18.66 5.09
CA MET A 96 -100.59 19.18 6.42
C MET A 96 -101.01 20.66 6.40
N VAL A 97 -100.50 21.45 5.46
CA VAL A 97 -100.88 22.86 5.28
C VAL A 97 -102.22 22.96 4.56
N TYR A 98 -102.44 22.17 3.51
CA TYR A 98 -103.69 22.15 2.75
C TYR A 98 -104.89 21.79 3.63
N VAL A 99 -104.83 20.66 4.34
CA VAL A 99 -106.01 20.18 5.08
C VAL A 99 -106.27 20.99 6.36
N ASN A 100 -105.24 21.68 6.87
CA ASN A 100 -105.35 22.49 8.09
C ASN A 100 -105.56 23.99 7.79
N GLY A 101 -106.24 24.31 6.67
CA GLY A 101 -106.73 25.67 6.39
C GLY A 101 -105.69 26.64 5.80
N GLY A 102 -104.60 26.15 5.20
CA GLY A 102 -103.64 26.97 4.46
C GLY A 102 -102.57 27.62 5.35
N ILE A 103 -102.12 28.83 5.01
CA ILE A 103 -100.91 29.43 5.60
C ILE A 103 -101.01 29.75 7.09
N MET A 104 -102.22 30.00 7.60
CA MET A 104 -102.41 30.26 9.03
C MET A 104 -102.36 28.98 9.87
N SER A 105 -102.10 27.84 9.24
CA SER A 105 -101.93 26.52 9.87
C SER A 105 -100.71 26.46 10.79
N THR A 106 -100.86 25.69 11.86
CA THR A 106 -99.79 25.26 12.78
C THR A 106 -98.66 24.48 12.09
N SER A 107 -98.89 24.01 10.87
CA SER A 107 -98.01 23.15 10.10
C SER A 107 -97.02 23.90 9.21
N VAL A 108 -97.23 25.20 8.96
CA VAL A 108 -96.38 25.98 8.03
C VAL A 108 -94.92 26.06 8.48
N VAL A 109 -94.68 26.06 9.79
CA VAL A 109 -93.33 26.10 10.37
C VAL A 109 -92.46 24.91 9.91
N TRP A 110 -93.07 23.78 9.52
CA TRP A 110 -92.34 22.62 9.02
C TRP A 110 -91.72 22.83 7.64
N PHE A 111 -92.19 23.80 6.84
CA PHE A 111 -91.52 24.15 5.58
C PHE A 111 -90.08 24.62 5.82
N ALA A 112 -89.79 25.22 6.98
CA ALA A 112 -88.43 25.60 7.34
C ALA A 112 -87.49 24.38 7.45
N SER A 113 -87.99 23.21 7.86
CA SER A 113 -87.16 22.01 8.04
C SER A 113 -86.68 21.39 6.72
N ILE A 114 -87.41 21.60 5.62
CA ILE A 114 -87.16 20.95 4.32
C ILE A 114 -85.82 21.36 3.69
N PRO A 115 -85.50 22.67 3.48
CA PRO A 115 -84.23 23.05 2.88
C PRO A 115 -83.03 22.72 3.77
N PHE A 116 -83.17 22.80 5.10
CA PHE A 116 -82.10 22.38 6.02
C PHE A 116 -81.84 20.89 5.89
N THR A 117 -82.89 20.06 5.94
CA THR A 117 -82.78 18.61 5.77
C THR A 117 -82.08 18.27 4.45
N ALA A 118 -82.47 18.92 3.34
CA ALA A 118 -81.88 18.72 2.03
C ALA A 118 -80.36 19.02 1.99
N ILE A 119 -79.90 20.07 2.68
CA ILE A 119 -78.47 20.43 2.76
C ILE A 119 -77.66 19.33 3.47
N PHE A 120 -78.20 18.78 4.56
CA PHE A 120 -77.50 17.83 5.42
C PHE A 120 -77.52 16.39 4.90
N VAL A 121 -78.61 16.01 4.26
CA VAL A 121 -78.88 14.65 3.80
C VAL A 121 -78.40 14.45 2.36
N SER A 122 -78.40 15.51 1.53
CA SER A 122 -77.94 15.48 0.14
C SER A 122 -76.74 16.41 -0.08
N THR A 123 -76.98 17.62 -0.58
CA THR A 123 -75.93 18.55 -1.03
C THR A 123 -76.39 19.98 -0.87
N ARG A 124 -75.43 20.92 -0.83
CA ARG A 124 -75.74 22.37 -0.83
C ARG A 124 -76.61 22.80 -2.01
N ARG A 125 -76.43 22.17 -3.19
CA ARG A 125 -77.25 22.45 -4.38
C ARG A 125 -78.69 21.97 -4.19
N SER A 126 -78.89 20.78 -3.61
CA SER A 126 -80.22 20.26 -3.26
C SER A 126 -80.94 21.15 -2.25
N GLY A 127 -80.21 21.68 -1.26
CA GLY A 127 -80.72 22.69 -0.34
C GLY A 127 -81.40 23.87 -1.02
N TRP A 128 -80.72 24.45 -2.02
CA TRP A 128 -81.27 25.56 -2.80
C TRP A 128 -82.49 25.17 -3.61
N THR A 129 -82.51 23.98 -4.23
CA THR A 129 -83.67 23.53 -5.02
C THR A 129 -84.91 23.37 -4.14
N TRP A 130 -84.76 22.75 -2.97
CA TRP A 130 -85.86 22.59 -2.02
C TRP A 130 -86.28 23.89 -1.35
N MET A 131 -85.36 24.85 -1.16
CA MET A 131 -85.69 26.20 -0.70
C MET A 131 -86.59 26.93 -1.70
N VAL A 132 -86.29 26.85 -3.00
CA VAL A 132 -87.13 27.46 -4.03
C VAL A 132 -88.50 26.78 -4.10
N LEU A 133 -88.55 25.44 -4.07
CA LEU A 133 -89.81 24.67 -4.08
C LEU A 133 -90.70 24.97 -2.87
N THR A 134 -90.10 25.14 -1.68
CA THR A 134 -90.84 25.49 -0.45
C THR A 134 -91.38 26.91 -0.49
N ILE A 135 -90.61 27.88 -0.97
CA ILE A 135 -91.10 29.25 -1.17
C ILE A 135 -92.26 29.27 -2.19
N MET A 136 -92.15 28.52 -3.30
CA MET A 136 -93.23 28.40 -4.27
C MET A 136 -94.48 27.75 -3.67
N ALA A 137 -94.33 26.68 -2.90
CA ALA A 137 -95.47 26.04 -2.23
C ALA A 137 -96.17 26.99 -1.24
N ILE A 138 -95.39 27.74 -0.45
CA ILE A 138 -95.94 28.78 0.43
C ILE A 138 -96.68 29.83 -0.40
N ALA A 139 -96.12 30.34 -1.49
CA ALA A 139 -96.80 31.32 -2.35
C ALA A 139 -98.12 30.80 -2.94
N VAL A 140 -98.16 29.52 -3.35
CA VAL A 140 -99.38 28.85 -3.84
C VAL A 140 -100.45 28.79 -2.75
N PHE A 141 -100.10 28.37 -1.53
CA PHE A 141 -101.04 28.37 -0.40
C PHE A 141 -101.50 29.77 0.02
N TYR A 142 -100.68 30.81 -0.21
CA TYR A 142 -101.05 32.20 0.06
C TYR A 142 -102.13 32.66 -0.91
N LEU A 143 -101.93 32.38 -2.20
CA LEU A 143 -102.91 32.68 -3.23
C LEU A 143 -104.23 31.92 -3.02
N LEU A 144 -104.15 30.63 -2.65
CA LEU A 144 -105.33 29.81 -2.32
C LEU A 144 -106.09 30.33 -1.09
N SER A 145 -105.41 30.99 -0.14
CA SER A 145 -106.07 31.58 1.03
C SER A 145 -106.90 32.84 0.73
N ALA A 146 -106.77 33.41 -0.47
CA ALA A 146 -107.53 34.58 -0.90
C ALA A 146 -108.96 34.24 -1.39
N ASP A 147 -109.24 32.97 -1.72
CA ASP A 147 -110.56 32.51 -2.20
C ASP A 147 -111.35 31.79 -1.06
N PRO A 148 -112.48 32.34 -0.57
CA PRO A 148 -113.21 31.87 0.63
C PRO A 148 -113.81 30.44 0.61
N GLY A 149 -113.48 29.59 -0.35
CA GLY A 149 -113.92 28.19 -0.42
C GLY A 149 -112.88 27.20 -0.94
N ALA A 150 -111.66 27.64 -1.27
CA ALA A 150 -110.63 26.80 -1.88
C ALA A 150 -109.92 25.86 -0.89
N LEU A 151 -109.98 26.17 0.41
CA LEU A 151 -109.35 25.39 1.47
C LEU A 151 -110.40 24.74 2.37
N PRO A 152 -110.19 23.48 2.78
CA PRO A 152 -111.11 22.79 3.68
C PRO A 152 -111.18 23.50 5.05
N ALA A 153 -112.37 23.53 5.64
CA ALA A 153 -112.58 24.06 6.97
C ALA A 153 -111.85 23.19 8.00
N VAL A 154 -111.12 23.84 8.92
CA VAL A 154 -110.35 23.15 9.95
C VAL A 154 -111.31 22.55 10.99
N PRO A 155 -111.36 21.21 11.16
CA PRO A 155 -112.26 20.55 12.11
C PRO A 155 -111.77 20.61 13.57
N ILE A 156 -110.73 21.40 13.86
CA ILE A 156 -110.10 21.52 15.19
C ILE A 156 -110.72 22.72 15.93
N ALA A 157 -111.08 22.53 17.20
CA ALA A 157 -111.56 23.59 18.07
C ALA A 157 -110.49 24.69 18.22
N ARG A 158 -110.90 25.98 18.16
CA ARG A 158 -109.97 27.13 18.23
C ARG A 158 -109.11 27.16 19.50
N GLU A 159 -109.54 26.49 20.58
CA GLU A 159 -108.83 26.38 21.85
C GLU A 159 -107.60 25.44 21.81
N GLU A 160 -107.55 24.48 20.89
CA GLU A 160 -106.45 23.49 20.78
C GLU A 160 -105.30 23.97 19.88
N ILE A 161 -105.52 24.99 19.04
CA ILE A 161 -104.54 25.53 18.09
C ILE A 161 -103.21 25.97 18.76
N PRO A 162 -103.20 26.71 19.89
CA PRO A 162 -101.95 27.13 20.53
C PRO A 162 -101.11 25.96 21.06
N LYS A 163 -101.75 24.90 21.58
CA LYS A 163 -101.05 23.69 22.06
C LYS A 163 -100.37 22.94 20.92
N LEU A 164 -101.04 22.84 19.77
CA LEU A 164 -100.50 22.23 18.55
C LEU A 164 -99.33 23.03 17.98
N GLN A 165 -99.39 24.38 18.00
CA GLN A 165 -98.26 25.22 17.60
C GLN A 165 -97.03 25.00 18.49
N ALA A 166 -97.21 24.93 19.82
CA ALA A 166 -96.11 24.67 20.74
C ALA A 166 -95.44 23.30 20.49
N LYS A 167 -96.24 22.24 20.27
CA LYS A 167 -95.72 20.90 19.93
C LYS A 167 -94.99 20.88 18.58
N SER A 168 -95.50 21.59 17.58
CA SER A 168 -94.89 21.75 16.26
C SER A 168 -93.50 22.43 16.36
N LEU A 169 -93.40 23.49 17.16
CA LEU A 169 -92.14 24.20 17.45
C LEU A 169 -91.12 23.35 18.22
N ILE A 170 -91.56 22.55 19.20
CA ILE A 170 -90.69 21.60 19.91
C ILE A 170 -90.17 20.53 18.95
N GLY A 171 -91.05 19.95 18.12
CA GLY A 171 -90.70 18.96 17.11
C GLY A 171 -89.65 19.48 16.12
N LEU A 172 -89.85 20.69 15.59
CA LEU A 172 -88.89 21.36 14.70
C LEU A 172 -87.53 21.58 15.39
N SER A 173 -87.53 21.99 16.67
CA SER A 173 -86.30 22.27 17.43
C SER A 173 -85.44 21.01 17.65
N ILE A 174 -86.07 19.85 17.88
CA ILE A 174 -85.38 18.57 18.02
C ILE A 174 -84.69 18.16 16.70
N VAL A 175 -85.39 18.36 15.57
CA VAL A 175 -84.83 18.07 14.24
C VAL A 175 -83.64 18.99 13.93
N VAL A 176 -83.72 20.28 14.26
CA VAL A 176 -82.61 21.21 14.04
C VAL A 176 -81.41 20.88 14.94
N LEU A 177 -81.63 20.56 16.23
CA LEU A 177 -80.55 20.21 17.17
C LEU A 177 -79.80 18.94 16.74
N THR A 178 -80.52 17.92 16.27
CA THR A 178 -79.92 16.67 15.81
C THR A 178 -79.08 16.86 14.54
N LEU A 179 -79.54 17.70 13.62
CA LEU A 179 -78.75 18.10 12.44
C LEU A 179 -77.49 18.89 12.85
N ALA A 180 -77.59 19.80 13.82
CA ALA A 180 -76.45 20.60 14.31
C ALA A 180 -75.37 19.73 14.98
N MET A 181 -75.75 18.76 15.81
CA MET A 181 -74.79 17.83 16.44
C MET A 181 -74.07 16.94 15.43
N ALA A 182 -74.75 16.54 14.35
CA ALA A 182 -74.13 15.75 13.27
C ALA A 182 -73.04 16.56 12.54
N PHE A 183 -73.25 17.87 12.35
CA PHE A 183 -72.27 18.76 11.74
C PHE A 183 -71.00 18.92 12.59
N ASP A 184 -71.16 19.17 13.88
CA ASP A 184 -70.04 19.42 14.79
C ASP A 184 -69.10 18.20 14.88
N LYS A 185 -69.69 17.00 14.98
CA LYS A 185 -68.94 15.74 15.01
C LYS A 185 -68.17 15.46 13.72
N ALA A 186 -68.71 15.84 12.56
CA ALA A 186 -68.02 15.68 11.27
C ALA A 186 -66.81 16.62 11.14
N LYS A 187 -66.88 17.82 11.74
CA LYS A 187 -65.81 18.82 11.71
C LYS A 187 -64.61 18.45 12.58
N VAL A 188 -64.84 17.92 13.79
CA VAL A 188 -63.73 17.55 14.70
C VAL A 188 -62.86 16.45 14.10
N LYS A 189 -63.48 15.42 13.51
CA LYS A 189 -62.77 14.27 12.94
C LYS A 189 -61.92 14.62 11.69
N SER A 190 -62.28 15.66 10.94
CA SER A 190 -61.47 16.08 9.78
C SER A 190 -60.22 16.86 10.19
N LEU A 191 -60.29 17.61 11.30
CA LEU A 191 -59.15 18.36 11.84
C LEU A 191 -58.08 17.44 12.43
N GLU A 192 -58.46 16.43 13.21
CA GLU A 192 -57.50 15.46 13.78
C GLU A 192 -56.69 14.73 12.69
N ARG A 193 -57.31 14.40 11.54
CA ARG A 193 -56.62 13.76 10.41
C ARG A 193 -55.57 14.67 9.75
N LEU A 194 -55.86 15.98 9.69
CA LEU A 194 -54.94 16.97 9.12
C LEU A 194 -53.73 17.19 10.04
N GLU A 195 -53.93 17.19 11.36
CA GLU A 195 -52.85 17.33 12.34
C GLU A 195 -51.91 16.12 12.33
N GLY A 196 -52.45 14.90 12.25
CA GLY A 196 -51.65 13.68 12.14
C GLY A 196 -50.79 13.63 10.87
N ALA A 197 -51.36 13.91 9.71
CA ALA A 197 -50.63 13.95 8.44
C ALA A 197 -49.54 15.04 8.42
N ARG A 198 -49.80 16.19 9.08
CA ARG A 198 -48.81 17.26 9.22
C ARG A 198 -47.63 16.83 10.10
N ALA A 199 -47.90 16.19 11.24
CA ALA A 199 -46.85 15.71 12.13
C ALA A 199 -45.94 14.66 11.45
N GLU A 200 -46.51 13.71 10.70
CA GLU A 200 -45.74 12.74 9.92
C GLU A 200 -44.86 13.39 8.85
N SER A 201 -45.39 14.39 8.12
CA SER A 201 -44.63 15.16 7.13
C SER A 201 -43.48 15.96 7.77
N GLU A 202 -43.73 16.58 8.92
CA GLU A 202 -42.68 17.29 9.67
C GLU A 202 -41.58 16.35 10.18
N HIS A 203 -41.93 15.14 10.63
CA HIS A 203 -40.95 14.12 11.01
C HIS A 203 -40.13 13.62 9.82
N ALA A 204 -40.77 13.32 8.68
CA ALA A 204 -40.09 12.91 7.47
C ALA A 204 -39.14 14.00 6.95
N SER A 205 -39.56 15.27 6.99
CA SER A 205 -38.72 16.40 6.59
C SER A 205 -37.50 16.59 7.49
N ARG A 206 -37.63 16.39 8.81
CA ARG A 206 -36.50 16.43 9.76
C ARG A 206 -35.52 15.29 9.49
N ALA A 207 -36.00 14.06 9.36
CA ALA A 207 -35.16 12.91 9.05
C ALA A 207 -34.41 13.08 7.71
N MET A 208 -35.07 13.65 6.70
CA MET A 208 -34.43 13.97 5.42
C MET A 208 -33.32 15.00 5.58
N ARG A 209 -33.53 16.07 6.37
CA ARG A 209 -32.46 17.06 6.64
C ARG A 209 -31.26 16.43 7.34
N GLU A 210 -31.48 15.63 8.38
CA GLU A 210 -30.40 14.96 9.11
C GLU A 210 -29.59 14.02 8.19
N MET A 211 -30.28 13.28 7.32
CA MET A 211 -29.65 12.42 6.33
C MET A 211 -28.82 13.22 5.32
N MET A 212 -29.34 14.35 4.83
CA MET A 212 -28.63 15.21 3.88
C MET A 212 -27.40 15.86 4.51
N GLU A 213 -27.47 16.28 5.77
CA GLU A 213 -26.30 16.75 6.51
C GLU A 213 -25.25 15.67 6.70
N GLN A 214 -25.68 14.43 6.99
CA GLN A 214 -24.76 13.29 7.10
C GLN A 214 -24.10 12.94 5.76
N VAL A 215 -24.84 13.00 4.65
CA VAL A 215 -24.30 12.84 3.30
C VAL A 215 -23.28 13.95 2.99
N ALA A 216 -23.60 15.20 3.29
CA ALA A 216 -22.69 16.33 3.08
C ALA A 216 -21.38 16.16 3.88
N ARG A 217 -21.46 15.76 5.16
CA ARG A 217 -20.27 15.45 5.98
C ARG A 217 -19.45 14.30 5.39
N SER A 218 -20.11 13.26 4.88
CA SER A 218 -19.44 12.10 4.28
C SER A 218 -18.72 12.45 2.97
N ILE A 219 -19.34 13.30 2.13
CA ILE A 219 -18.72 13.82 0.89
C ILE A 219 -17.46 14.64 1.24
N GLN A 220 -17.53 15.51 2.25
CA GLN A 220 -16.40 16.32 2.67
C GLN A 220 -15.23 15.44 3.18
N ALA A 221 -15.53 14.42 4.00
CA ALA A 221 -14.53 13.48 4.49
C ALA A 221 -13.90 12.66 3.36
N ALA A 222 -14.72 12.17 2.42
CA ALA A 222 -14.24 11.44 1.25
C ALA A 222 -13.39 12.31 0.32
N SER A 223 -13.74 13.60 0.13
CA SER A 223 -12.94 14.53 -0.68
C SER A 223 -11.58 14.80 -0.03
N SER A 224 -11.53 14.94 1.30
CA SER A 224 -10.24 15.07 2.01
C SER A 224 -9.37 13.83 1.82
N ALA A 225 -9.92 12.63 2.06
CA ALA A 225 -9.19 11.38 1.89
C ALA A 225 -8.72 11.19 0.42
N SER A 226 -9.54 11.59 -0.56
CA SER A 226 -9.18 11.56 -1.98
C SER A 226 -7.96 12.44 -2.27
N ARG A 227 -7.88 13.64 -1.69
CA ARG A 227 -6.70 14.52 -1.84
C ARG A 227 -5.46 13.93 -1.19
N ASP A 228 -5.57 13.40 0.03
CA ASP A 228 -4.43 12.78 0.72
C ASP A 228 -3.86 11.60 -0.08
N ILE A 229 -4.74 10.78 -0.67
CA ILE A 229 -4.31 9.69 -1.55
C ILE A 229 -3.71 10.24 -2.86
N ALA A 230 -4.26 11.31 -3.43
CA ALA A 230 -3.69 11.96 -4.63
C ALA A 230 -2.25 12.42 -4.39
N ASP A 231 -2.01 13.10 -3.28
CA ASP A 231 -0.69 13.61 -2.88
C ASP A 231 0.29 12.45 -2.63
N SER A 232 -0.14 11.42 -1.90
CA SER A 232 0.65 10.20 -1.67
C SER A 232 0.99 9.50 -2.99
N THR A 233 0.05 9.44 -3.93
CA THR A 233 0.25 8.83 -5.25
C THR A 233 1.25 9.63 -6.08
N GLY A 234 1.21 10.96 -5.99
CA GLY A 234 2.19 11.85 -6.62
C GLY A 234 3.61 11.63 -6.10
N LEU A 235 3.77 11.56 -4.77
CA LEU A 235 5.07 11.27 -4.14
C LEU A 235 5.58 9.87 -4.53
N MET A 236 4.69 8.88 -4.59
CA MET A 236 5.03 7.52 -5.00
C MET A 236 5.51 7.48 -6.45
N ALA A 237 4.84 8.20 -7.36
CA ALA A 237 5.27 8.32 -8.76
C ALA A 237 6.66 8.97 -8.90
N GLN A 238 6.96 10.01 -8.12
CA GLN A 238 8.30 10.60 -8.08
C GLN A 238 9.34 9.60 -7.56
N THR A 239 9.03 8.90 -6.47
CA THR A 239 9.92 7.90 -5.87
C THR A 239 10.25 6.77 -6.86
N MET A 240 9.25 6.32 -7.64
CA MET A 240 9.46 5.32 -8.69
C MET A 240 10.38 5.82 -9.80
N ALA A 241 10.26 7.09 -10.20
CA ALA A 241 11.15 7.68 -11.21
C ALA A 241 12.60 7.73 -10.71
N GLU A 242 12.80 8.13 -9.44
CA GLU A 242 14.13 8.14 -8.82
C GLU A 242 14.71 6.73 -8.67
N GLN A 243 13.92 5.76 -8.21
CA GLN A 243 14.36 4.36 -8.11
C GLN A 243 14.77 3.78 -9.46
N ARG A 244 14.03 4.10 -10.53
CA ARG A 244 14.40 3.67 -11.88
C ARG A 244 15.76 4.23 -12.31
N SER A 245 15.98 5.53 -12.12
CA SER A 245 17.28 6.14 -12.44
C SER A 245 18.42 5.49 -11.65
N ARG A 246 18.21 5.24 -10.35
CA ARG A 246 19.21 4.56 -9.51
C ARG A 246 19.47 3.13 -9.96
N ALA A 247 18.46 2.40 -10.41
CA ALA A 247 18.64 1.06 -10.96
C ALA A 247 19.47 1.10 -12.26
N GLU A 248 19.21 2.07 -13.14
CA GLU A 248 20.01 2.28 -14.36
C GLU A 248 21.48 2.59 -14.02
N ASP A 249 21.75 3.46 -13.03
CA ASP A 249 23.11 3.76 -12.57
C ASP A 249 23.81 2.54 -11.96
N MET A 250 23.08 1.78 -11.13
CA MET A 250 23.62 0.56 -10.52
C MET A 250 23.98 -0.49 -11.57
N MET A 251 23.23 -0.60 -12.66
CA MET A 251 23.58 -1.49 -13.78
C MET A 251 24.90 -1.11 -14.43
N VAL A 252 25.12 0.19 -14.67
CA VAL A 252 26.38 0.69 -15.24
C VAL A 252 27.54 0.36 -14.31
N VAL A 253 27.38 0.59 -13.01
CA VAL A 253 28.41 0.26 -12.00
C VAL A 253 28.68 -1.24 -11.96
N ALA A 254 27.66 -2.08 -11.98
CA ALA A 254 27.82 -3.54 -11.97
C ALA A 254 28.63 -4.02 -13.19
N GLN A 255 28.34 -3.48 -14.37
CA GLN A 255 29.04 -3.85 -15.60
C GLN A 255 30.48 -3.32 -15.64
N GLN A 256 30.71 -2.10 -15.15
CA GLN A 256 32.04 -1.53 -15.00
C GLN A 256 32.90 -2.39 -14.05
N MET A 257 32.32 -2.78 -12.92
CA MET A 257 32.98 -3.62 -11.93
C MET A 257 33.35 -4.99 -12.52
N ALA A 258 32.43 -5.64 -13.23
CA ALA A 258 32.69 -6.90 -13.93
C ALA A 258 33.91 -6.81 -14.86
N VAL A 259 34.00 -5.74 -15.67
CA VAL A 259 35.15 -5.49 -16.55
C VAL A 259 36.45 -5.33 -15.77
N VAL A 260 36.45 -4.53 -14.69
CA VAL A 260 37.64 -4.29 -13.87
C VAL A 260 38.11 -5.58 -13.19
N THR A 261 37.21 -6.39 -12.62
CA THR A 261 37.59 -7.69 -12.05
C THR A 261 38.14 -8.65 -13.10
N GLY A 262 37.58 -8.65 -14.32
CA GLY A 262 38.12 -9.45 -15.42
C GLY A 262 39.54 -9.03 -15.82
N GLN A 263 39.81 -7.72 -15.83
CA GLN A 263 41.16 -7.20 -16.08
C GLN A 263 42.14 -7.58 -14.97
N ASN A 264 41.72 -7.47 -13.71
CA ASN A 264 42.59 -7.85 -12.60
C ASN A 264 42.90 -9.35 -12.61
N ALA A 265 41.93 -10.22 -12.96
CA ALA A 265 42.16 -11.66 -13.11
C ALA A 265 43.23 -11.97 -14.16
N ALA A 266 43.18 -11.29 -15.32
CA ALA A 266 44.19 -11.42 -16.35
C ALA A 266 45.57 -10.89 -15.91
N GLN A 267 45.58 -9.84 -15.08
CA GLN A 267 46.80 -9.28 -14.52
C GLN A 267 47.41 -10.19 -13.45
N SER A 268 46.60 -10.80 -12.60
CA SER A 268 47.00 -11.82 -11.63
C SER A 268 47.65 -13.02 -12.32
N ASP A 269 47.04 -13.53 -13.40
CA ASP A 269 47.61 -14.60 -14.23
C ASP A 269 48.95 -14.20 -14.88
N SER A 270 49.05 -12.97 -15.37
CA SER A 270 50.31 -12.44 -15.91
C SER A 270 51.40 -12.31 -14.84
N ALA A 271 51.04 -11.88 -13.63
CA ALA A 271 51.95 -11.80 -12.49
C ALA A 271 52.39 -13.20 -12.03
N THR A 272 51.51 -14.22 -12.07
CA THR A 272 51.86 -15.61 -11.79
C THR A 272 52.94 -16.12 -12.74
N ARG A 273 52.78 -15.87 -14.05
CA ARG A 273 53.83 -16.22 -15.04
C ARG A 273 55.15 -15.50 -14.78
N LEU A 274 55.10 -14.23 -14.39
CA LEU A 274 56.30 -13.47 -14.06
C LEU A 274 57.00 -14.05 -12.83
N ALA A 275 56.26 -14.39 -11.77
CA ALA A 275 56.77 -15.04 -10.57
C ALA A 275 57.42 -16.39 -10.89
N GLN A 276 56.79 -17.22 -11.73
CA GLN A 276 57.36 -18.49 -12.20
C GLN A 276 58.65 -18.27 -13.00
N THR A 277 58.69 -17.27 -13.88
CA THR A 277 59.88 -16.93 -14.67
C THR A 277 61.04 -16.48 -13.76
N ALA A 278 60.75 -15.65 -12.75
CA ALA A 278 61.72 -15.23 -11.75
C ALA A 278 62.25 -16.42 -10.92
N GLY A 279 61.36 -17.34 -10.52
CA GLY A 279 61.74 -18.58 -9.84
C GLY A 279 62.64 -19.47 -10.69
N ASN A 280 62.36 -19.60 -11.99
CA ASN A 280 63.21 -20.35 -12.93
C ASN A 280 64.59 -19.69 -13.10
N ALA A 281 64.64 -18.36 -13.21
CA ALA A 281 65.90 -17.62 -13.29
C ALA A 281 66.74 -17.80 -12.01
N ALA A 282 66.11 -17.73 -10.83
CA ALA A 282 66.77 -17.99 -9.55
C ALA A 282 67.27 -19.44 -9.45
N SER A 283 66.49 -20.42 -9.93
CA SER A 283 66.91 -21.83 -9.99
C SER A 283 68.12 -22.03 -10.90
N SER A 284 68.14 -21.39 -12.06
CA SER A 284 69.30 -21.42 -12.98
C SER A 284 70.53 -20.78 -12.34
N GLY A 285 70.36 -19.61 -11.70
CA GLY A 285 71.42 -18.97 -10.92
C GLY A 285 71.96 -19.86 -9.80
N GLY A 286 71.07 -20.61 -9.12
CA GLY A 286 71.44 -21.55 -8.07
C GLY A 286 72.35 -22.67 -8.59
N GLN A 287 72.03 -23.23 -9.76
CA GLN A 287 72.88 -24.24 -10.42
C GLN A 287 74.27 -23.70 -10.79
N VAL A 288 74.35 -22.44 -11.23
CA VAL A 288 75.63 -21.78 -11.52
C VAL A 288 76.45 -21.59 -10.24
N MET A 289 75.81 -21.24 -9.11
CA MET A 289 76.48 -21.13 -7.81
C MET A 289 76.97 -22.49 -7.30
N ASP A 290 76.18 -23.56 -7.45
CA ASP A 290 76.62 -24.93 -7.11
C ASP A 290 77.87 -25.33 -7.90
N GLN A 291 77.91 -25.00 -9.19
CA GLN A 291 79.11 -25.22 -10.02
C GLN A 291 80.29 -24.38 -9.53
N ALA A 292 80.07 -23.11 -9.15
CA ALA A 292 81.11 -22.25 -8.61
C ALA A 292 81.70 -22.80 -7.31
N VAL A 293 80.87 -23.32 -6.40
CA VAL A 293 81.31 -23.96 -5.15
C VAL A 293 82.23 -25.15 -5.44
N LEU A 294 81.88 -26.00 -6.42
CA LEU A 294 82.70 -27.13 -6.82
C LEU A 294 84.02 -26.71 -7.45
N GLN A 295 84.00 -25.71 -8.35
CA GLN A 295 85.21 -25.24 -9.02
C GLN A 295 86.19 -24.55 -8.05
N LEU A 296 85.68 -23.73 -7.13
CA LEU A 296 86.50 -23.11 -6.09
C LEU A 296 87.09 -24.15 -5.13
N GLY A 297 86.34 -25.22 -4.81
CA GLY A 297 86.86 -26.36 -4.06
C GLY A 297 88.04 -27.03 -4.77
N ARG A 298 87.90 -27.35 -6.06
CA ARG A 298 88.98 -27.93 -6.87
C ARG A 298 90.18 -27.00 -7.01
N ALA A 299 89.96 -25.70 -7.18
CA ALA A 299 91.04 -24.72 -7.24
C ALA A 299 91.83 -24.67 -5.93
N GLY A 300 91.15 -24.73 -4.77
CA GLY A 300 91.79 -24.86 -3.47
C GLY A 300 92.65 -26.13 -3.34
N GLU A 301 92.14 -27.28 -3.80
CA GLU A 301 92.91 -28.54 -3.82
C GLU A 301 94.17 -28.45 -4.69
N VAL A 302 94.06 -27.83 -5.88
CA VAL A 302 95.21 -27.60 -6.78
C VAL A 302 96.27 -26.70 -6.13
N ILE A 303 95.83 -25.62 -5.49
CA ILE A 303 96.73 -24.68 -4.77
C ILE A 303 97.42 -25.40 -3.60
N SER A 304 96.67 -26.19 -2.81
CA SER A 304 97.22 -26.97 -1.70
C SER A 304 98.26 -27.99 -2.19
N HIS A 305 97.98 -28.68 -3.30
CA HIS A 305 98.94 -29.60 -3.90
C HIS A 305 100.20 -28.88 -4.42
N ALA A 306 100.05 -27.70 -5.05
CA ALA A 306 101.17 -26.88 -5.49
C ALA A 306 102.04 -26.40 -4.32
N ALA A 307 101.42 -25.98 -3.21
CA ALA A 307 102.12 -25.62 -1.98
C ALA A 307 102.97 -26.79 -1.43
N SER A 308 102.41 -28.00 -1.40
CA SER A 308 103.13 -29.20 -0.97
C SER A 308 104.33 -29.53 -1.87
N LYS A 309 104.22 -29.34 -3.19
CA LYS A 309 105.35 -29.52 -4.11
C LYS A 309 106.44 -28.48 -3.93
N LEU A 310 106.07 -27.25 -3.61
CA LEU A 310 107.03 -26.20 -3.28
C LEU A 310 107.72 -26.49 -1.94
N GLU A 311 107.00 -26.99 -0.93
CA GLU A 311 107.62 -27.43 0.33
C GLU A 311 108.68 -28.53 0.10
N ASP A 312 108.38 -29.55 -0.73
CA ASP A 312 109.38 -30.58 -1.12
C ASP A 312 110.58 -29.98 -1.86
N LEU A 313 110.35 -29.01 -2.78
CA LEU A 313 111.45 -28.32 -3.46
C LEU A 313 112.33 -27.51 -2.48
N GLY A 314 111.71 -26.86 -1.50
CA GLY A 314 112.41 -26.12 -0.45
C GLY A 314 113.30 -27.03 0.39
N GLN A 315 112.77 -28.19 0.80
CA GLN A 315 113.54 -29.20 1.52
C GLN A 315 114.71 -29.74 0.69
N ARG A 316 114.46 -30.15 -0.55
CA ARG A 316 115.52 -30.64 -1.46
C ARG A 316 116.59 -29.58 -1.70
N SER A 317 116.21 -28.32 -1.85
CA SER A 317 117.17 -27.21 -2.02
C SER A 317 118.02 -27.01 -0.77
N ALA A 318 117.45 -27.15 0.42
CA ALA A 318 118.20 -27.10 1.68
C ALA A 318 119.20 -28.27 1.81
N GLU A 319 118.81 -29.48 1.38
CA GLU A 319 119.71 -30.65 1.33
C GLU A 319 120.90 -30.41 0.38
N VAL A 320 120.63 -29.88 -0.83
CA VAL A 320 121.71 -29.53 -1.79
C VAL A 320 122.61 -28.44 -1.20
N ASN A 321 122.06 -27.44 -0.50
CA ASN A 321 122.87 -26.42 0.16
C ASN A 321 123.85 -27.05 1.18
N GLY A 322 123.40 -28.05 1.94
CA GLY A 322 124.25 -28.81 2.86
C GLY A 322 125.40 -29.55 2.15
N ILE A 323 125.11 -30.17 1.00
CA ILE A 323 126.13 -30.83 0.17
C ILE A 323 127.15 -29.80 -0.37
N VAL A 324 126.68 -28.66 -0.86
CA VAL A 324 127.54 -27.60 -1.38
C VAL A 324 128.46 -27.04 -0.30
N GLN A 325 127.94 -26.88 0.93
CA GLN A 325 128.76 -26.48 2.07
C GLN A 325 129.84 -27.53 2.39
N LEU A 326 129.49 -28.82 2.36
CA LEU A 326 130.47 -29.90 2.55
C LEU A 326 131.56 -29.89 1.45
N ILE A 327 131.20 -29.68 0.17
CA ILE A 327 132.17 -29.59 -0.93
C ILE A 327 133.10 -28.39 -0.71
N ARG A 328 132.56 -27.26 -0.23
CA ARG A 328 133.36 -26.08 0.11
C ARG A 328 134.36 -26.41 1.21
N ASP A 329 133.92 -27.06 2.28
CA ASP A 329 134.78 -27.47 3.39
C ASP A 329 135.89 -28.44 2.92
N ILE A 330 135.57 -29.37 2.00
CA ILE A 330 136.56 -30.26 1.37
C ILE A 330 137.55 -29.46 0.50
N ALA A 331 137.08 -28.47 -0.25
CA ALA A 331 137.93 -27.62 -1.07
C ALA A 331 138.87 -26.76 -0.19
N ASP A 332 138.38 -26.22 0.93
CA ASP A 332 139.18 -25.54 1.96
C ASP A 332 140.28 -26.45 2.51
N GLN A 333 139.93 -27.69 2.88
CA GLN A 333 140.92 -28.67 3.34
C GLN A 333 141.93 -29.05 2.25
N THR A 334 141.47 -29.23 1.02
CA THR A 334 142.33 -29.57 -0.13
C THR A 334 143.29 -28.43 -0.45
N ASN A 335 142.82 -27.19 -0.37
CA ASN A 335 143.64 -25.99 -0.55
C ASN A 335 144.76 -25.92 0.50
N LEU A 336 144.43 -26.21 1.77
CA LEU A 336 145.40 -26.28 2.87
C LEU A 336 146.41 -27.43 2.70
N LEU A 337 145.95 -28.62 2.28
CA LEU A 337 146.81 -29.76 2.00
C LEU A 337 147.77 -29.46 0.83
N ALA A 338 147.26 -28.86 -0.24
CA ALA A 338 148.04 -28.46 -1.41
C ALA A 338 149.08 -27.39 -1.05
N LEU A 339 148.72 -26.41 -0.21
CA LEU A 339 149.65 -25.42 0.31
C LEU A 339 150.78 -26.07 1.12
N ASN A 340 150.45 -26.99 2.03
CA ASN A 340 151.45 -27.72 2.82
C ASN A 340 152.36 -28.56 1.91
N ALA A 341 151.81 -29.21 0.88
CA ALA A 341 152.59 -29.96 -0.10
C ALA A 341 153.50 -29.07 -0.95
N ALA A 342 153.06 -27.88 -1.34
CA ALA A 342 153.87 -26.90 -2.07
C ALA A 342 155.04 -26.40 -1.21
N ILE A 343 154.80 -26.15 0.08
CA ILE A 343 155.83 -25.77 1.05
C ILE A 343 156.88 -26.88 1.19
N GLU A 344 156.47 -28.14 1.37
CA GLU A 344 157.40 -29.27 1.54
C GLU A 344 158.16 -29.59 0.23
N ALA A 345 157.51 -29.44 -0.93
CA ALA A 345 158.14 -29.57 -2.23
C ALA A 345 159.21 -28.50 -2.48
N ALA A 346 158.95 -27.25 -2.06
CA ALA A 346 159.96 -26.18 -2.08
C ALA A 346 161.14 -26.49 -1.13
N ARG A 347 160.86 -27.13 0.00
CA ARG A 347 161.86 -27.54 1.00
C ARG A 347 162.80 -28.65 0.50
N ALA A 348 162.31 -29.54 -0.37
CA ALA A 348 163.10 -30.60 -1.01
C ALA A 348 164.00 -30.12 -2.18
N GLY A 349 163.97 -28.82 -2.52
CA GLY A 349 164.84 -28.23 -3.55
C GLY A 349 164.57 -28.78 -4.95
N GLU A 350 165.63 -29.01 -5.74
CA GLU A 350 165.53 -29.49 -7.13
C GLU A 350 164.80 -30.84 -7.26
N MET A 351 164.89 -31.72 -6.25
CA MET A 351 164.21 -33.03 -6.25
C MET A 351 162.68 -32.89 -6.07
N GLY A 352 162.20 -31.78 -5.51
CA GLY A 352 160.78 -31.49 -5.25
C GLY A 352 160.07 -30.70 -6.35
N ARG A 353 160.78 -30.26 -7.40
CA ARG A 353 160.27 -29.29 -8.38
C ARG A 353 159.02 -29.78 -9.13
N GLY A 354 158.98 -31.07 -9.49
CA GLY A 354 157.80 -31.69 -10.12
C GLY A 354 156.59 -31.75 -9.19
N PHE A 355 156.82 -32.02 -7.89
CA PHE A 355 155.76 -32.03 -6.87
C PHE A 355 155.23 -30.62 -6.58
N ALA A 356 156.08 -29.58 -6.59
CA ALA A 356 155.66 -28.21 -6.37
C ALA A 356 154.67 -27.72 -7.45
N VAL A 357 154.90 -28.07 -8.72
CA VAL A 357 153.98 -27.72 -9.83
C VAL A 357 152.62 -28.39 -9.65
N VAL A 358 152.61 -29.67 -9.27
CA VAL A 358 151.35 -30.40 -9.01
C VAL A 358 150.61 -29.81 -7.81
N ALA A 359 151.32 -29.48 -6.72
CA ALA A 359 150.73 -28.87 -5.54
C ALA A 359 150.09 -27.50 -5.83
N ASP A 360 150.74 -26.65 -6.63
CA ASP A 360 150.16 -25.36 -7.05
C ASP A 360 148.93 -25.51 -7.96
N GLU A 361 148.91 -26.52 -8.84
CA GLU A 361 147.74 -26.79 -9.68
C GLU A 361 146.55 -27.33 -8.86
N VAL A 362 146.82 -28.19 -7.87
CA VAL A 362 145.80 -28.66 -6.91
C VAL A 362 145.27 -27.50 -6.08
N ARG A 363 146.14 -26.57 -5.64
CA ARG A 363 145.75 -25.35 -4.91
C ARG A 363 144.81 -24.48 -5.74
N LYS A 364 145.15 -24.17 -6.99
CA LYS A 364 144.29 -23.41 -7.90
C LYS A 364 142.95 -24.11 -8.17
N LEU A 365 142.95 -25.45 -8.28
CA LEU A 365 141.73 -26.22 -8.47
C LEU A 365 140.82 -26.16 -7.22
N ALA A 366 141.42 -26.18 -6.03
CA ALA A 366 140.70 -26.02 -4.77
C ALA A 366 140.09 -24.62 -4.65
N GLU A 367 140.84 -23.55 -4.94
CA GLU A 367 140.34 -22.16 -4.98
C GLU A 367 139.20 -21.97 -6.01
N ARG A 368 139.32 -22.58 -7.20
CA ARG A 368 138.24 -22.58 -8.20
C ARG A 368 136.99 -23.32 -7.71
N THR A 369 137.18 -24.44 -7.02
CA THR A 369 136.07 -25.22 -6.42
C THR A 369 135.37 -24.40 -5.33
N GLN A 370 136.11 -23.72 -4.44
CA GLN A 370 135.54 -22.84 -3.42
C GLN A 370 134.67 -21.73 -4.05
N ASN A 371 135.20 -21.01 -5.05
CA ASN A 371 134.47 -19.95 -5.72
C ASN A 371 133.21 -20.47 -6.43
N ALA A 372 133.28 -21.66 -7.05
CA ALA A 372 132.11 -22.29 -7.66
C ALA A 372 131.07 -22.69 -6.62
N THR A 373 131.47 -23.28 -5.49
CA THR A 373 130.54 -23.64 -4.40
C THR A 373 129.87 -22.41 -3.76
N LEU A 374 130.58 -21.28 -3.66
CA LEU A 374 130.02 -20.01 -3.21
C LEU A 374 128.92 -19.50 -4.14
N ASP A 375 129.17 -19.47 -5.47
CA ASP A 375 128.15 -19.05 -6.44
C ASP A 375 126.94 -20.01 -6.42
N ILE A 376 127.17 -21.32 -6.36
CA ILE A 376 126.10 -22.32 -6.26
C ILE A 376 125.28 -22.11 -4.97
N GLY A 377 125.93 -21.90 -3.82
CA GLY A 377 125.26 -21.64 -2.55
C GLY A 377 124.37 -20.39 -2.59
N ASN A 378 124.86 -19.30 -3.20
CA ASN A 378 124.05 -18.09 -3.40
C ASN A 378 122.81 -18.37 -4.28
N LYS A 379 122.96 -19.13 -5.37
CA LYS A 379 121.82 -19.51 -6.23
C LYS A 379 120.82 -20.39 -5.50
N ILE A 380 121.28 -21.34 -4.68
CA ILE A 380 120.39 -22.19 -3.87
C ILE A 380 119.64 -21.36 -2.83
N SER A 381 120.31 -20.40 -2.18
CA SER A 381 119.65 -19.50 -1.23
C SER A 381 118.52 -18.69 -1.90
N LEU A 382 118.72 -18.22 -3.13
CA LEU A 382 117.68 -17.55 -3.91
C LEU A 382 116.51 -18.48 -4.26
N ILE A 383 116.79 -19.76 -4.57
CA ILE A 383 115.74 -20.76 -4.81
C ILE A 383 114.92 -21.01 -3.54
N VAL A 384 115.57 -21.15 -2.39
CA VAL A 384 114.89 -21.35 -1.10
C VAL A 384 114.01 -20.15 -0.75
N ASP A 385 114.53 -18.93 -0.87
CA ASP A 385 113.77 -17.72 -0.59
C ASP A 385 112.56 -17.57 -1.54
N GLY A 386 112.76 -17.75 -2.84
CA GLY A 386 111.68 -17.72 -3.83
C GLY A 386 110.62 -18.81 -3.60
N THR A 387 111.04 -19.99 -3.16
CA THR A 387 110.13 -21.09 -2.81
C THR A 387 109.28 -20.74 -1.58
N ASN A 388 109.88 -20.16 -0.54
CA ASN A 388 109.15 -19.70 0.65
C ASN A 388 108.12 -18.61 0.32
N GLN A 389 108.51 -17.63 -0.51
CA GLN A 389 107.59 -16.59 -0.98
C GLN A 389 106.42 -17.20 -1.77
N ALA A 390 106.69 -18.17 -2.64
CA ALA A 390 105.66 -18.88 -3.38
C ALA A 390 104.71 -19.68 -2.46
N ILE A 391 105.22 -20.31 -1.40
CA ILE A 391 104.38 -21.01 -0.40
C ILE A 391 103.44 -20.03 0.32
N VAL A 392 103.92 -18.85 0.73
CA VAL A 392 103.09 -17.81 1.35
C VAL A 392 101.97 -17.38 0.40
N ALA A 393 102.31 -17.08 -0.86
CA ALA A 393 101.32 -16.70 -1.87
C ALA A 393 100.29 -17.82 -2.14
N MET A 394 100.69 -19.10 -2.09
CA MET A 394 99.77 -20.23 -2.21
C MET A 394 98.84 -20.34 -1.00
N ARG A 395 99.30 -20.09 0.22
CA ARG A 395 98.44 -20.07 1.42
C ARG A 395 97.39 -18.96 1.32
N ASP A 396 97.81 -17.75 0.95
CA ASP A 396 96.89 -16.63 0.71
C ASP A 396 95.87 -16.98 -0.39
N GLY A 397 96.33 -17.60 -1.49
CA GLY A 397 95.47 -18.07 -2.56
C GLY A 397 94.43 -19.10 -2.10
N ASN A 398 94.81 -20.03 -1.22
CA ASN A 398 93.91 -21.02 -0.65
C ASN A 398 92.84 -20.36 0.25
N ASP A 399 93.23 -19.38 1.07
CA ASP A 399 92.30 -18.63 1.91
C ASP A 399 91.29 -17.84 1.07
N GLN A 400 91.74 -17.23 -0.04
CA GLN A 400 90.86 -16.56 -0.99
C GLN A 400 89.88 -17.53 -1.68
N MET A 401 90.33 -18.73 -2.04
CA MET A 401 89.43 -19.77 -2.58
C MET A 401 88.38 -20.19 -1.56
N GLN A 402 88.76 -20.35 -0.30
CA GLN A 402 87.83 -20.71 0.77
C GLN A 402 86.80 -19.59 1.04
N ALA A 403 87.23 -18.34 1.05
CA ALA A 403 86.34 -17.18 1.17
C ALA A 403 85.36 -17.10 -0.02
N GLY A 404 85.86 -17.24 -1.25
CA GLY A 404 85.04 -17.29 -2.45
C GLY A 404 84.00 -18.43 -2.41
N ARG A 405 84.40 -19.61 -1.90
CA ARG A 405 83.49 -20.76 -1.77
C ARG A 405 82.37 -20.50 -0.76
N ASN A 406 82.68 -19.81 0.34
CA ASN A 406 81.67 -19.41 1.33
C ASN A 406 80.69 -18.39 0.73
N ASN A 407 81.18 -17.37 0.01
CA ASN A 407 80.33 -16.38 -0.65
C ASN A 407 79.40 -17.04 -1.69
N ALA A 408 79.90 -18.00 -2.47
CA ALA A 408 79.08 -18.74 -3.44
C ALA A 408 77.98 -19.57 -2.76
N ARG A 409 78.26 -20.16 -1.58
CA ARG A 409 77.24 -20.87 -0.78
C ARG A 409 76.18 -19.93 -0.21
N GLU A 410 76.57 -18.75 0.26
CA GLU A 410 75.62 -17.76 0.75
C GLU A 410 74.71 -17.26 -0.40
N ALA A 411 75.28 -16.98 -1.58
CA ALA A 411 74.51 -16.64 -2.77
C ALA A 411 73.53 -17.76 -3.16
N GLN A 412 73.96 -19.03 -3.09
CA GLN A 412 73.09 -20.19 -3.32
C GLN A 412 71.91 -20.25 -2.33
N GLN A 413 72.14 -19.98 -1.04
CA GLN A 413 71.07 -19.93 -0.03
C GLN A 413 70.07 -18.80 -0.30
N ASN A 414 70.55 -17.62 -0.67
CA ASN A 414 69.69 -16.49 -1.03
C ASN A 414 68.82 -16.80 -2.26
N LEU A 415 69.40 -17.47 -3.27
CA LEU A 415 68.66 -17.93 -4.45
C LEU A 415 67.59 -18.97 -4.11
N GLN A 416 67.85 -19.88 -3.16
CA GLN A 416 66.83 -20.80 -2.65
C GLN A 416 65.68 -20.07 -1.95
N GLY A 417 65.98 -19.00 -1.19
CA GLY A 417 64.98 -18.10 -0.62
C GLY A 417 64.08 -17.49 -1.70
N ILE A 418 64.68 -16.93 -2.76
CA ILE A 418 63.93 -16.34 -3.89
C ILE A 418 63.03 -17.39 -4.57
N ILE A 419 63.51 -18.62 -4.77
CA ILE A 419 62.70 -19.71 -5.36
C ILE A 419 61.48 -20.01 -4.46
N HIS A 420 61.65 -20.00 -3.15
CA HIS A 420 60.56 -20.22 -2.20
C HIS A 420 59.53 -19.08 -2.26
N GLU A 421 59.98 -17.84 -2.16
CA GLU A 421 59.12 -16.64 -2.16
C GLU A 421 58.36 -16.48 -3.48
N THR A 422 59.02 -16.70 -4.62
CA THR A 422 58.36 -16.63 -5.94
C THR A 422 57.30 -17.70 -6.11
N ARG A 423 57.50 -18.92 -5.55
CA ARG A 423 56.48 -19.97 -5.55
C ARG A 423 55.28 -19.60 -4.66
N GLN A 424 55.53 -19.03 -3.48
CA GLN A 424 54.45 -18.53 -2.61
C GLN A 424 53.66 -17.40 -3.30
N LEU A 425 54.36 -16.46 -3.93
CA LEU A 425 53.75 -15.36 -4.68
C LEU A 425 52.85 -15.88 -5.81
N ALA A 426 53.33 -16.85 -6.59
CA ALA A 426 52.53 -17.49 -7.64
C ALA A 426 51.24 -18.11 -7.07
N GLY A 427 51.31 -18.81 -5.94
CA GLY A 427 50.13 -19.38 -5.29
C GLY A 427 49.15 -18.35 -4.75
N LEU A 428 49.64 -17.22 -4.21
CA LEU A 428 48.78 -16.11 -3.77
C LEU A 428 48.06 -15.46 -4.96
N LEU A 429 48.77 -15.24 -6.07
CA LEU A 429 48.19 -14.64 -7.28
C LEU A 429 47.15 -15.55 -7.93
N GLU A 430 47.33 -16.87 -7.87
CA GLU A 430 46.32 -17.84 -8.30
C GLU A 430 45.03 -17.75 -7.44
N GLN A 431 45.17 -17.60 -6.12
CA GLN A 431 44.02 -17.38 -5.24
C GLN A 431 43.31 -16.04 -5.53
N VAL A 432 44.06 -14.98 -5.82
CA VAL A 432 43.51 -13.68 -6.21
C VAL A 432 42.71 -13.81 -7.51
N ALA A 433 43.28 -14.46 -8.54
CA ALA A 433 42.58 -14.70 -9.81
C ALA A 433 41.28 -15.50 -9.62
N GLN A 434 41.28 -16.52 -8.74
CA GLN A 434 40.07 -17.27 -8.40
C GLN A 434 39.02 -16.41 -7.70
N ALA A 435 39.44 -15.58 -6.73
CA ALA A 435 38.55 -14.65 -6.03
C ALA A 435 37.92 -13.64 -6.99
N GLU A 436 38.71 -13.10 -7.92
CA GLU A 436 38.26 -12.16 -8.95
C GLU A 436 37.26 -12.79 -9.90
N ASN A 437 37.46 -14.05 -10.30
CA ASN A 437 36.48 -14.78 -11.11
C ASN A 437 35.16 -15.02 -10.35
N SER A 438 35.23 -15.37 -9.07
CA SER A 438 34.04 -15.48 -8.21
C SER A 438 33.32 -14.14 -8.05
N GLN A 439 34.07 -13.05 -7.93
CA GLN A 439 33.53 -11.70 -7.82
C GLN A 439 32.80 -11.29 -9.11
N ASN A 440 33.34 -11.68 -10.28
CA ASN A 440 32.70 -11.46 -11.57
C ASN A 440 31.33 -12.16 -11.68
N HIS A 441 31.22 -13.40 -11.18
CA HIS A 441 29.92 -14.08 -11.03
C HIS A 441 28.97 -13.31 -10.11
N GLY A 442 29.48 -12.78 -8.99
CA GLY A 442 28.71 -11.93 -8.09
C GLY A 442 28.16 -10.67 -8.76
N PHE A 443 28.96 -10.00 -9.60
CA PHE A 443 28.50 -8.84 -10.37
C PHE A 443 27.45 -9.20 -11.42
N ALA A 444 27.55 -10.36 -12.07
CA ALA A 444 26.53 -10.84 -13.00
C ALA A 444 25.20 -11.10 -12.27
N GLN A 445 25.24 -11.70 -11.08
CA GLN A 445 24.05 -11.87 -10.24
C GLN A 445 23.47 -10.52 -9.81
N PHE A 446 24.32 -9.60 -9.35
CA PHE A 446 23.91 -8.26 -8.93
C PHE A 446 23.22 -7.49 -10.07
N ALA A 447 23.73 -7.58 -11.30
CA ALA A 447 23.08 -7.02 -12.48
C ALA A 447 21.69 -7.64 -12.75
N GLY A 448 21.55 -8.95 -12.53
CA GLY A 448 20.25 -9.64 -12.57
C GLY A 448 19.27 -9.09 -11.53
N ASP A 449 19.72 -8.93 -10.29
CA ASP A 449 18.91 -8.40 -9.19
C ASP A 449 18.45 -6.96 -9.46
N ILE A 450 19.33 -6.10 -9.99
CA ILE A 450 18.97 -4.73 -10.37
C ILE A 450 17.95 -4.72 -11.51
N THR A 451 18.08 -5.63 -12.47
CA THR A 451 17.08 -5.77 -13.56
C THR A 451 15.71 -6.13 -12.97
N ALA A 452 15.65 -7.03 -11.99
CA ALA A 452 14.41 -7.39 -11.29
C ALA A 452 13.81 -6.21 -10.50
N VAL A 453 14.66 -5.39 -9.86
CA VAL A 453 14.24 -4.13 -9.20
C VAL A 453 13.67 -3.14 -10.22
N GLY A 454 14.32 -2.99 -11.37
CA GLY A 454 13.86 -2.13 -12.46
C GLY A 454 12.47 -2.53 -12.98
N GLU A 455 12.25 -3.83 -13.18
CA GLU A 455 10.94 -4.37 -13.61
C GLU A 455 9.86 -4.17 -12.52
N SER A 456 10.19 -4.43 -11.26
CA SER A 456 9.27 -4.21 -10.13
C SER A 456 8.87 -2.73 -10.00
N THR A 457 9.84 -1.83 -10.17
CA THR A 457 9.63 -0.37 -10.18
C THR A 457 8.72 0.06 -11.34
N ARG A 458 8.89 -0.56 -12.53
CA ARG A 458 8.03 -0.31 -13.70
C ARG A 458 6.59 -0.76 -13.46
N SER A 459 6.41 -1.93 -12.85
CA SER A 459 5.10 -2.46 -12.49
C SER A 459 4.39 -1.55 -11.46
N LEU A 460 5.11 -1.18 -10.39
CA LEU A 460 4.59 -0.27 -9.35
C LEU A 460 4.27 1.13 -9.90
N SER A 461 5.06 1.65 -10.84
CA SER A 461 4.76 2.90 -11.55
C SER A 461 3.43 2.82 -12.33
N THR A 462 3.15 1.66 -12.94
CA THR A 462 1.91 1.42 -13.67
C THR A 462 0.71 1.37 -12.72
N GLU A 463 0.83 0.64 -11.60
CA GLU A 463 -0.21 0.60 -10.56
C GLU A 463 -0.47 1.98 -9.96
N THR A 464 0.58 2.74 -9.66
CA THR A 464 0.49 4.13 -9.16
C THR A 464 -0.30 5.00 -10.12
N ARG A 465 -0.08 4.87 -11.43
CA ARG A 465 -0.84 5.61 -12.45
C ARG A 465 -2.32 5.20 -12.46
N SER A 466 -2.63 3.91 -12.32
CA SER A 466 -4.02 3.44 -12.19
C SER A 466 -4.71 3.98 -10.93
N ILE A 467 -4.01 4.07 -9.80
CA ILE A 467 -4.53 4.68 -8.56
C ILE A 467 -4.82 6.17 -8.80
N ALA A 468 -3.90 6.90 -9.44
CA ALA A 468 -4.10 8.32 -9.75
C ALA A 468 -5.36 8.54 -10.62
N ASP A 469 -5.60 7.68 -11.61
CA ASP A 469 -6.79 7.75 -12.47
C ASP A 469 -8.07 7.40 -11.69
N ALA A 470 -8.02 6.42 -10.79
CA ALA A 470 -9.15 6.07 -9.93
C ALA A 470 -9.52 7.22 -8.98
N ILE A 471 -8.52 7.91 -8.41
CA ILE A 471 -8.70 9.09 -7.56
C ILE A 471 -9.36 10.23 -8.33
N LYS A 472 -8.93 10.51 -9.56
CA LYS A 472 -9.59 11.52 -10.41
C LYS A 472 -11.07 11.20 -10.65
N ARG A 473 -11.41 9.93 -10.87
CA ARG A 473 -12.81 9.50 -11.03
C ARG A 473 -13.60 9.64 -9.73
N LEU A 474 -13.00 9.30 -8.59
CA LEU A 474 -13.62 9.46 -7.28
C LEU A 474 -13.94 10.94 -6.99
N ASP A 475 -13.00 11.83 -7.28
CA ASP A 475 -13.18 13.28 -7.08
C ASP A 475 -14.33 13.84 -7.95
N GLN A 476 -14.45 13.39 -9.20
CA GLN A 476 -15.58 13.73 -10.08
C GLN A 476 -16.92 13.27 -9.51
N LEU A 477 -17.00 12.03 -9.03
CA LEU A 477 -18.22 11.48 -8.43
C LEU A 477 -18.61 12.21 -7.14
N LEU A 478 -17.64 12.57 -6.30
CA LEU A 478 -17.88 13.33 -5.07
C LEU A 478 -18.39 14.74 -5.35
N ASP A 479 -17.86 15.41 -6.40
CA ASP A 479 -18.35 16.73 -6.79
C ASP A 479 -19.77 16.66 -7.38
N GLU A 480 -20.09 15.65 -8.19
CA GLU A 480 -21.46 15.40 -8.65
C GLU A 480 -22.44 15.14 -7.50
N LEU A 481 -22.06 14.28 -6.54
CA LEU A 481 -22.87 13.99 -5.35
C LEU A 481 -23.08 15.25 -4.50
N GLY A 482 -22.03 16.07 -4.35
CA GLY A 482 -22.06 17.32 -3.61
C GLY A 482 -22.93 18.40 -4.26
N ARG A 483 -23.01 18.43 -5.60
CA ARG A 483 -23.96 19.30 -6.32
C ARG A 483 -25.39 18.81 -6.19
N SER A 484 -25.63 17.51 -6.33
CA SER A 484 -26.95 16.89 -6.19
C SER A 484 -27.54 17.12 -4.79
N SER A 485 -26.74 16.90 -3.74
CA SER A 485 -27.14 17.11 -2.35
C SER A 485 -27.52 18.58 -2.07
N ARG A 486 -26.73 19.54 -2.59
CA ARG A 486 -27.03 20.98 -2.44
C ARG A 486 -28.30 21.40 -3.19
N ALA A 487 -28.58 20.83 -4.35
CA ALA A 487 -29.78 21.13 -5.12
C ALA A 487 -31.07 20.71 -4.39
N GLN A 488 -31.07 19.54 -3.74
CA GLN A 488 -32.21 19.08 -2.92
C GLN A 488 -32.39 19.87 -1.62
N HIS A 489 -31.35 20.54 -1.12
CA HIS A 489 -31.45 21.38 0.07
C HIS A 489 -32.13 22.74 -0.19
N ALA A 490 -32.19 23.17 -1.46
CA ALA A 490 -32.75 24.45 -1.89
C ALA A 490 -34.21 24.38 -2.39
N SER A 491 -34.72 23.18 -2.65
CA SER A 491 -36.13 22.89 -2.99
C SER A 491 -36.92 22.52 -1.75
#